data_AF-A0A086L7B1-F1
#
_entry.id   AF-A0A086L7B1-F1
#
_cell.length_a   1.000
_cell.length_b   1.000
_cell.length_c   1.000
_cell.angle_alpha   90.00
_cell.angle_beta   90.00
_cell.angle_gamma   90.00
#
_symmetry.space_group_name_H-M   'P 1'
#
loop_
_entity.id
_entity.type
_entity.pdbx_description
1 polymer ?
#
loop_
_entity_poly.entity_id
_entity_poly.type
_entity_poly.pdbx_seq_one_letter_code
_entity_poly.pdbx_strand_id
1 'polypeptide(L)'
;MEGKSACKWLPLEADPLLFAQYVNELGGPVAAAVEHGGETEKRHEGHEALLSFEDVLALESWAAEMVAHPTVAVLLLFPITEATEKGRREQDKQTAGQSLNNVWFTKQVSLSLPRRSLVYPPREETFWSTKERDTQRRNTHTPPALYKYT
;
A
#
# COMPACT_ATOMS: atom_id res chain seq x y z
N MET A 1 22.70 13.19 -23.96
CA MET A 1 21.39 13.25 -23.28
C MET A 1 21.06 11.82 -22.87
N GLU A 2 21.46 11.41 -21.68
CA GLU A 2 21.14 10.07 -21.15
C GLU A 2 19.64 10.02 -20.81
N GLY A 3 18.94 9.11 -21.48
CA GLY A 3 17.53 8.84 -21.21
C GLY A 3 17.38 8.19 -19.85
N LYS A 4 16.53 8.76 -18.98
CA LYS A 4 16.12 8.13 -17.72
C LYS A 4 15.48 6.79 -18.03
N SER A 5 16.16 5.70 -17.68
CA SER A 5 15.60 4.36 -17.68
C SER A 5 14.40 4.36 -16.74
N ALA A 6 13.18 4.21 -17.26
CA ALA A 6 11.99 4.10 -16.42
C ALA A 6 12.10 2.80 -15.61
N CYS A 7 12.22 2.92 -14.28
CA CYS A 7 12.10 1.78 -13.37
C CYS A 7 10.73 1.15 -13.58
N LYS A 8 10.72 -0.13 -13.98
CA LYS A 8 9.55 -0.84 -14.45
C LYS A 8 9.32 -2.02 -13.53
N TRP A 9 8.19 -2.01 -12.83
CA TRP A 9 7.85 -2.97 -11.80
C TRP A 9 7.09 -4.15 -12.41
N LEU A 10 7.31 -5.36 -11.87
CA LEU A 10 6.51 -6.54 -12.20
C LEU A 10 5.14 -6.43 -11.51
N PRO A 11 4.06 -6.98 -12.11
CA PRO A 11 2.78 -7.08 -11.45
C PRO A 11 2.88 -8.04 -10.27
N LEU A 12 2.28 -7.61 -9.17
CA LEU A 12 2.15 -8.43 -7.98
C LEU A 12 0.99 -9.41 -8.17
N GLU A 13 1.20 -10.65 -7.77
CA GLU A 13 0.15 -11.67 -7.74
C GLU A 13 -0.80 -11.39 -6.57
N ALA A 14 -2.10 -11.64 -6.76
CA ALA A 14 -3.09 -11.51 -5.70
C ALA A 14 -3.11 -12.79 -4.87
N ASP A 15 -2.13 -12.91 -3.98
CA ASP A 15 -1.91 -14.07 -3.13
C ASP A 15 -1.70 -13.61 -1.66
N PRO A 16 -2.50 -14.09 -0.69
CA PRO A 16 -2.36 -13.74 0.72
C PRO A 16 -0.95 -13.95 1.28
N LEU A 17 -0.28 -15.04 0.89
CA LEU A 17 1.07 -15.35 1.38
C LEU A 17 2.09 -14.31 0.91
N LEU A 18 2.03 -13.97 -0.38
CA LEU A 18 2.87 -12.93 -0.95
C LEU A 18 2.65 -11.57 -0.28
N PHE A 19 1.40 -11.21 0.04
CA PHE A 19 1.12 -9.95 0.74
C PHE A 19 1.66 -9.93 2.17
N ALA A 20 1.48 -11.01 2.92
CA ALA A 20 2.02 -11.12 4.27
C ALA A 20 3.55 -10.99 4.27
N GLN A 21 4.22 -11.72 3.37
CA GLN A 21 5.67 -11.61 3.19
C GLN A 21 6.08 -10.18 2.82
N TYR A 22 5.40 -9.57 1.85
CA TYR A 22 5.70 -8.22 1.39
C TYR A 22 5.60 -7.18 2.51
N VAL A 23 4.56 -7.23 3.34
CA VAL A 23 4.38 -6.31 4.48
C VAL A 23 5.47 -6.52 5.54
N ASN A 24 5.82 -7.78 5.82
CA ASN A 24 6.88 -8.12 6.78
C ASN A 24 8.25 -7.61 6.29
N GLU A 25 8.57 -7.78 5.01
CA GLU A 25 9.82 -7.29 4.40
C GLU A 25 9.91 -5.76 4.34
N LEU A 26 8.78 -5.07 4.19
CA LEU A 26 8.73 -3.61 4.26
C LEU A 26 8.97 -3.04 5.68
N GLY A 27 9.04 -3.90 6.71
CA GLY A 27 9.11 -3.48 8.11
C GLY A 27 7.77 -2.94 8.63
N GLY A 28 6.66 -3.38 8.04
CA GLY A 28 5.30 -3.07 8.50
C GLY A 28 4.92 -3.83 9.79
N PRO A 29 3.65 -3.76 10.20
CA PRO A 29 3.10 -4.60 11.26
C PRO A 29 3.29 -6.08 10.91
N VAL A 30 3.55 -6.93 11.91
CA VAL A 30 3.67 -8.39 11.71
C VAL A 30 2.39 -8.91 11.07
N ALA A 31 2.53 -9.47 9.86
CA ALA A 31 1.45 -10.00 9.06
C ALA A 31 1.60 -11.51 8.88
N ALA A 32 0.46 -12.21 8.84
CA ALA A 32 0.37 -13.63 8.51
C ALA A 32 -0.56 -13.85 7.33
N ALA A 33 -0.40 -14.99 6.64
CA ALA A 33 -1.40 -15.49 5.71
C ALA A 33 -2.17 -16.63 6.37
N VAL A 34 -3.47 -16.66 6.18
CA VAL A 34 -4.34 -17.70 6.74
C VAL A 34 -5.03 -18.41 5.59
N GLU A 35 -4.86 -19.73 5.53
CA GLU A 35 -5.65 -20.58 4.65
C GLU A 35 -6.98 -20.94 5.33
N HIS A 36 -8.05 -21.06 4.53
CA HIS A 36 -9.38 -21.36 5.05
C HIS A 36 -9.41 -22.68 5.85
N GLY A 37 -9.67 -22.58 7.15
CA GLY A 37 -9.84 -23.73 8.04
C GLY A 37 -8.56 -24.31 8.65
N GLY A 38 -7.41 -23.68 8.43
CA GLY A 38 -6.12 -24.08 9.00
C GLY A 38 -5.73 -23.25 10.23
N GLU A 39 -5.12 -23.89 11.22
CA GLU A 39 -4.43 -23.22 12.32
C GLU A 39 -3.43 -22.21 11.73
N THR A 40 -3.42 -20.98 12.25
CA THR A 40 -2.45 -19.94 11.87
C THR A 40 -1.06 -20.56 11.92
N GLU A 41 -0.35 -20.67 10.78
CA GLU A 41 1.06 -21.05 10.83
C GLU A 41 1.79 -19.94 11.58
N LYS A 42 1.93 -20.11 12.90
CA LYS A 42 2.61 -19.20 13.82
C LYS A 42 4.11 -19.23 13.53
N ARG A 43 4.52 -18.64 12.41
CA ARG A 43 5.93 -18.47 12.08
C ARG A 43 6.32 -17.02 12.25
N HIS A 44 6.39 -16.57 13.49
CA HIS A 44 7.38 -15.59 13.94
C HIS A 44 7.52 -15.80 15.45
N GLU A 45 8.72 -16.15 15.90
CA GLU A 45 9.03 -16.43 17.31
C GLU A 45 8.75 -15.18 18.16
N GLY A 46 7.60 -15.15 18.83
CA GLY A 46 7.33 -14.26 19.98
C GLY A 46 6.28 -13.16 19.82
N HIS A 47 5.76 -12.88 18.61
CA HIS A 47 4.75 -11.83 18.41
C HIS A 47 3.51 -12.35 17.66
N GLU A 48 2.33 -12.15 18.22
CA GLU A 48 1.06 -12.40 17.52
C GLU A 48 0.96 -11.47 16.31
N ALA A 49 0.54 -12.02 15.16
CA ALA A 49 0.35 -11.23 13.95
C ALA A 49 -0.76 -10.19 14.18
N LEU A 50 -0.49 -8.93 13.83
CA LEU A 50 -1.45 -7.83 13.93
C LEU A 50 -2.40 -7.79 12.73
N LEU A 51 -1.98 -8.35 11.59
CA LEU A 51 -2.76 -8.43 10.37
C LEU A 51 -2.75 -9.87 9.83
N SER A 52 -3.90 -10.34 9.35
CA SER A 52 -3.99 -11.54 8.51
C SER A 52 -4.45 -11.16 7.11
N PHE A 53 -3.84 -11.78 6.10
CA PHE A 53 -4.36 -11.78 4.74
C PHE A 53 -5.07 -13.12 4.51
N GLU A 54 -6.28 -13.05 3.98
CA GLU A 54 -7.18 -14.17 3.73
C GLU A 54 -7.81 -14.00 2.35
N ASP A 55 -8.09 -15.11 1.69
CA ASP A 55 -8.86 -15.10 0.46
C ASP A 55 -10.33 -14.82 0.74
N VAL A 56 -10.99 -14.14 -0.21
CA VAL A 56 -12.44 -13.96 -0.23
C VAL A 56 -12.97 -14.78 -1.39
N LEU A 57 -13.58 -15.92 -1.07
CA LEU A 57 -13.97 -16.92 -2.07
C LEU A 57 -15.06 -16.43 -3.04
N ALA A 58 -15.93 -15.54 -2.57
CA ALA A 58 -17.06 -15.01 -3.32
C ALA A 58 -17.49 -13.65 -2.75
N LEU A 59 -18.31 -12.88 -3.48
CA LEU A 59 -18.81 -11.57 -3.04
C LEU A 59 -20.15 -11.66 -2.28
N GLU A 60 -20.63 -12.88 -2.12
CA GLU A 60 -21.86 -13.27 -1.46
C GLU A 60 -21.66 -13.25 0.06
N SER A 61 -22.73 -12.98 0.80
CA SER A 61 -22.67 -12.82 2.26
C SER A 61 -22.07 -14.03 2.98
N TRP A 62 -22.37 -15.25 2.50
CA TRP A 62 -21.82 -16.48 3.09
C TRP A 62 -20.29 -16.54 3.02
N ALA A 63 -19.66 -15.99 1.97
CA ALA A 63 -18.22 -16.01 1.81
C ALA A 63 -17.56 -14.94 2.70
N ALA A 64 -18.20 -13.78 2.85
CA ALA A 64 -17.75 -12.74 3.78
C ALA A 64 -17.80 -13.22 5.25
N GLU A 65 -18.82 -14.01 5.61
CA GLU A 65 -18.95 -14.60 6.95
C GLU A 65 -17.84 -15.60 7.28
N MET A 66 -17.14 -16.15 6.28
CA MET A 66 -16.02 -17.08 6.48
C MET A 66 -14.69 -16.40 6.78
N VAL A 67 -14.57 -15.09 6.55
CA VAL A 67 -13.34 -14.32 6.77
C VAL A 67 -13.22 -13.92 8.24
N ALA A 68 -12.00 -13.81 8.76
CA ALA A 68 -11.78 -13.32 10.12
C ALA A 68 -12.27 -11.88 10.33
N HIS A 69 -12.84 -11.63 11.52
CA HIS A 69 -13.37 -10.33 11.91
C HIS A 69 -12.63 -9.80 13.16
N PRO A 70 -12.35 -8.49 13.25
CA PRO A 70 -12.77 -7.42 12.32
C PRO A 70 -11.90 -7.33 11.06
N THR A 71 -12.52 -7.08 9.91
CA THR A 71 -11.82 -6.82 8.63
C THR A 71 -11.60 -5.33 8.43
N VAL A 72 -10.35 -4.91 8.18
CA VAL A 72 -9.98 -3.49 8.08
C VAL A 72 -9.85 -2.96 6.65
N ALA A 73 -9.62 -3.84 5.68
CA ALA A 73 -9.48 -3.48 4.27
C ALA A 73 -9.78 -4.68 3.36
N VAL A 74 -10.14 -4.39 2.10
CA VAL A 74 -10.30 -5.40 1.04
C VAL A 74 -9.49 -4.96 -0.17
N LEU A 75 -8.68 -5.89 -0.71
CA LEU A 75 -7.95 -5.71 -1.96
C LEU A 75 -8.66 -6.48 -3.06
N LEU A 76 -9.19 -5.78 -4.06
CA LEU A 76 -9.88 -6.39 -5.18
C LEU A 76 -9.03 -6.28 -6.45
N LEU A 77 -8.49 -7.41 -6.91
CA LEU A 77 -7.91 -7.50 -8.24
C LEU A 77 -9.04 -7.64 -9.27
N PHE A 78 -9.16 -6.66 -10.16
CA PHE A 78 -10.22 -6.61 -11.15
C PHE A 78 -9.69 -6.14 -12.52
N PRO A 79 -10.13 -6.75 -13.65
CA PRO A 79 -9.65 -6.38 -14.97
C PRO A 79 -10.07 -4.95 -15.36
N ILE A 80 -9.08 -4.11 -15.70
CA ILE A 80 -9.33 -2.77 -16.21
C ILE A 80 -9.59 -2.85 -17.72
N THR A 81 -10.83 -2.58 -18.11
CA THR A 81 -11.30 -2.54 -19.50
C THR A 81 -11.69 -1.11 -19.91
N GLU A 82 -11.90 -0.87 -21.20
CA GLU A 82 -12.40 0.43 -21.67
C GLU A 82 -13.77 0.78 -21.08
N ALA A 83 -14.65 -0.22 -20.92
CA ALA A 83 -15.96 -0.05 -20.32
C ALA A 83 -15.86 0.40 -18.86
N THR A 84 -14.96 -0.22 -18.09
CA THR A 84 -14.77 0.09 -16.66
C THR A 84 -14.07 1.44 -16.49
N GLU A 85 -13.12 1.79 -17.37
CA GLU A 85 -12.52 3.13 -17.37
C GLU A 85 -13.52 4.24 -17.74
N LYS A 86 -14.44 3.98 -18.67
CA LYS A 86 -15.52 4.93 -18.99
C LYS A 86 -16.42 5.14 -17.77
N GLY A 87 -16.79 4.07 -17.08
CA GLY A 87 -17.58 4.14 -15.84
C GLY A 87 -16.87 4.94 -14.75
N ARG A 88 -15.58 4.65 -14.49
CA ARG A 88 -14.75 5.35 -13.52
C ARG A 88 -14.71 6.87 -13.78
N ARG A 89 -14.48 7.27 -15.04
CA ARG A 89 -14.44 8.70 -15.43
C ARG A 89 -15.78 9.41 -15.24
N GLU A 90 -16.90 8.72 -15.41
CA GLU A 90 -18.22 9.31 -15.19
C GLU A 90 -18.51 9.50 -13.69
N GLN A 91 -18.13 8.52 -12.87
CA GLN A 91 -18.23 8.62 -11.41
C GLN A 91 -17.33 9.74 -10.84
N ASP A 92 -16.13 9.92 -11.38
CA ASP A 92 -15.23 11.02 -11.00
C ASP A 92 -15.88 12.39 -11.20
N LYS A 93 -16.64 12.60 -12.28
CA LYS A 93 -17.35 13.87 -12.54
C LYS A 93 -18.45 14.11 -11.52
N GLN A 94 -19.16 13.07 -11.12
CA GLN A 94 -20.26 13.15 -10.14
C GLN A 94 -19.75 13.39 -8.72
N THR A 95 -18.52 12.95 -8.43
CA THR A 95 -17.90 12.98 -7.09
C THR A 95 -16.88 14.12 -6.97
N ALA A 96 -16.70 14.93 -8.02
CA ALA A 96 -15.73 16.01 -8.06
C ALA A 96 -15.97 17.02 -6.92
N GLY A 97 -14.98 17.14 -6.03
CA GLY A 97 -15.03 18.05 -4.88
C GLY A 97 -15.41 17.39 -3.55
N GLN A 98 -15.76 16.10 -3.53
CA GLN A 98 -15.88 15.35 -2.27
C GLN A 98 -14.49 14.94 -1.79
N SER A 99 -14.07 15.47 -0.65
CA SER A 99 -12.82 15.11 0.02
C SER A 99 -13.16 14.43 1.35
N LEU A 100 -12.53 13.29 1.60
CA LEU A 100 -12.56 12.65 2.90
C LEU A 100 -11.36 13.14 3.71
N ASN A 101 -11.62 13.58 4.94
CA ASN A 101 -10.57 13.91 5.89
C ASN A 101 -9.92 12.60 6.38
N ASN A 102 -8.61 12.61 6.63
CA ASN A 102 -7.84 11.47 7.17
C ASN A 102 -7.72 10.24 6.26
N VAL A 103 -7.95 10.38 4.96
CA VAL A 103 -7.66 9.32 3.98
C VAL A 103 -6.31 9.61 3.33
N TRP A 104 -5.40 8.64 3.41
CA TRP A 104 -4.13 8.71 2.68
C TRP A 104 -4.33 8.20 1.24
N PHE A 105 -3.90 8.97 0.25
CA PHE A 105 -4.00 8.61 -1.17
C PHE A 105 -2.71 8.96 -1.91
N THR A 106 -2.20 8.00 -2.70
CA THR A 106 -1.01 8.18 -3.55
C THR A 106 -1.36 7.91 -5.00
N LYS A 107 -0.84 8.72 -5.94
CA LYS A 107 -1.00 8.47 -7.38
C LYS A 107 -0.16 7.27 -7.83
N GLN A 108 -0.78 6.37 -8.59
CA GLN A 108 -0.13 5.18 -9.13
C GLN A 108 0.93 5.54 -10.20
N VAL A 109 2.05 4.82 -10.17
CA VAL A 109 3.07 4.80 -11.24
C VAL A 109 2.85 3.59 -12.15
N SER A 110 3.17 3.74 -13.44
CA SER A 110 2.80 2.75 -14.47
C SER A 110 3.50 1.40 -14.29
N LEU A 111 2.70 0.32 -14.25
CA LEU A 111 3.16 -1.04 -14.52
C LEU A 111 2.96 -1.33 -16.00
N SER A 112 4.04 -1.69 -16.70
CA SER A 112 3.91 -2.47 -17.93
C SER A 112 4.83 -3.67 -17.81
N LEU A 113 4.61 -4.72 -18.58
CA LEU A 113 5.55 -5.84 -18.72
C LEU A 113 6.10 -5.85 -20.15
N PRO A 114 7.40 -6.08 -20.38
CA PRO A 114 7.83 -6.70 -21.63
C PRO A 114 7.58 -8.22 -21.48
N ARG A 115 6.91 -8.86 -22.44
CA ARG A 115 6.91 -10.33 -22.55
C ARG A 115 8.34 -10.80 -22.86
N ARG A 116 9.16 -11.06 -21.85
CA ARG A 116 10.36 -11.91 -21.96
C ARG A 116 10.77 -12.40 -20.59
N SER A 117 10.96 -13.71 -20.48
CA SER A 117 11.55 -14.35 -19.31
C SER A 117 12.86 -13.68 -18.96
N LEU A 118 13.05 -13.32 -17.69
CA LEU A 118 14.31 -13.51 -16.98
C LEU A 118 14.14 -13.03 -15.53
N VAL A 119 14.49 -13.95 -14.63
CA VAL A 119 14.72 -13.74 -13.20
C VAL A 119 15.70 -12.57 -13.01
N TYR A 120 15.37 -11.64 -12.10
CA TYR A 120 16.35 -10.72 -11.53
C TYR A 120 16.15 -10.63 -10.01
N PRO A 121 17.24 -10.69 -9.21
CA PRO A 121 17.20 -10.56 -7.75
C PRO A 121 16.98 -9.08 -7.33
N PRO A 122 16.62 -8.84 -6.04
CA PRO A 122 16.27 -7.51 -5.56
C PRO A 122 17.50 -6.59 -5.52
N ARG A 123 17.34 -5.37 -6.03
CA ARG A 123 18.33 -4.30 -5.91
C ARG A 123 17.90 -3.39 -4.76
N GLU A 124 18.65 -3.47 -3.67
CA GLU A 124 18.57 -2.52 -2.55
C GLU A 124 18.97 -1.12 -3.03
N GLU A 125 17.99 -0.25 -3.28
CA GLU A 125 18.21 1.19 -3.25
C GLU A 125 17.05 1.83 -2.47
N THR A 126 17.31 2.03 -1.18
CA THR A 126 16.63 2.91 -0.24
C THR A 126 16.05 4.16 -0.92
N PHE A 127 14.74 4.19 -1.10
CA PHE A 127 13.98 5.39 -1.40
C PHE A 127 13.04 5.74 -0.24
N TRP A 128 13.63 5.98 0.93
CA TRP A 128 12.98 6.72 2.01
C TRP A 128 13.70 8.05 2.14
N SER A 129 13.31 9.04 1.34
CA SER A 129 13.61 10.44 1.64
C SER A 129 12.43 10.99 2.42
N THR A 130 12.57 10.97 3.75
CA THR A 130 11.72 11.70 4.69
C THR A 130 11.72 13.16 4.26
N LYS A 131 10.59 13.66 3.77
CA LYS A 131 10.46 15.07 3.41
C LYS A 131 10.25 15.90 4.67
N GLU A 132 11.38 16.23 5.28
CA GLU A 132 11.55 17.29 6.25
C GLU A 132 10.93 18.58 5.69
N ARG A 133 10.00 19.18 6.43
CA ARG A 133 9.33 20.43 6.07
C ARG A 133 10.30 21.58 6.30
N ASP A 134 11.04 21.94 5.27
CA ASP A 134 11.77 23.22 5.23
C ASP A 134 10.88 24.28 4.56
N THR A 135 10.17 25.05 5.40
CA THR A 135 9.50 26.29 4.99
C THR A 135 10.39 27.45 5.43
N GLN A 136 11.32 27.83 4.57
CA GLN A 136 12.13 29.03 4.72
C GLN A 136 11.57 30.13 3.80
N ARG A 137 11.11 31.25 4.38
CA ARG A 137 11.51 32.61 3.94
C ARG A 137 11.06 33.74 4.89
N ARG A 138 12.08 34.23 5.63
CA ARG A 138 12.53 35.63 5.80
C ARG A 138 11.76 36.68 6.63
N ASN A 139 12.50 37.10 7.67
CA ASN A 139 12.84 38.46 8.14
C ASN A 139 11.77 39.37 8.77
N THR A 140 11.93 39.67 10.06
CA THR A 140 12.36 41.00 10.57
C THR A 140 13.07 40.86 11.93
N HIS A 141 13.76 41.93 12.31
CA HIS A 141 14.94 42.01 13.15
C HIS A 141 14.59 42.56 14.55
N THR A 142 14.72 41.78 15.65
CA THR A 142 15.04 42.26 17.03
C THR A 142 15.25 41.07 18.01
N PRO A 143 16.27 41.06 18.90
CA PRO A 143 16.36 40.12 20.05
C PRO A 143 16.07 40.85 21.39
N PRO A 144 16.18 40.25 22.59
CA PRO A 144 16.13 38.85 23.06
C PRO A 144 15.11 38.64 24.23
N ALA A 145 14.84 37.40 24.66
CA ALA A 145 14.57 37.10 26.08
C ALA A 145 14.70 35.60 26.39
N LEU A 146 15.65 35.28 27.28
CA LEU A 146 15.81 34.01 28.00
C LEU A 146 14.67 33.82 29.01
N TYR A 147 14.04 32.64 29.06
CA TYR A 147 13.45 32.03 30.27
C TYR A 147 13.48 30.49 30.07
N LYS A 148 14.44 29.76 30.65
CA LYS A 148 14.46 29.11 31.99
C LYS A 148 13.25 28.22 32.30
N TYR A 149 13.59 26.94 32.50
CA TYR A 149 12.83 25.82 33.06
C TYR A 149 12.10 26.14 34.37
N THR A 150 10.96 25.48 34.55
CA THR A 150 10.51 24.92 35.83
C THR A 150 9.97 23.52 35.58
#